data_AF-A0A6T7Y5Z4-F1
#
_entry.id   AF-A0A6T7Y5Z4-F1
#
_cell.length_a   1.000
_cell.length_b   1.000
_cell.length_c   1.000
_cell.angle_alpha   90.00
_cell.angle_beta   90.00
_cell.angle_gamma   90.00
#
_symmetry.space_group_name_H-M   'P 1'
#
loop_
_entity.id
_entity.type
_entity.pdbx_description
1 polymer ?
#
loop_
_entity_poly.entity_id
_entity_poly.type
_entity_poly.pdbx_seq_one_letter_code
_entity_poly.pdbx_strand_id
1 'polypeptide(L)'
;VQLGLTHGGASAAPLGQMHALEGPLLDQLASDDPPPVDGPLDRVQAELLATLAALVRALGAAESKRLHFELCHRTRAEETRKKHGALRGLACLYDALGADGLLYVAEAVPFVSELMEDAEAAVRTEALELMRSLEALSEEGFDM
;
A
#
# COMPACT_ATOMS: atom_id res chain seq x y z
N VAL A 1 -21.49 31.02 -37.26
CA VAL A 1 -21.38 29.57 -37.53
C VAL A 1 -20.10 29.08 -36.86
N GLN A 2 -20.26 28.10 -35.97
CA GLN A 2 -19.33 27.39 -35.08
C GLN A 2 -17.84 27.80 -34.98
N LEU A 3 -17.43 28.14 -33.76
CA LEU A 3 -16.09 27.92 -33.21
C LEU A 3 -15.93 26.44 -32.89
N GLY A 4 -14.98 25.76 -33.53
CA GLY A 4 -14.57 24.39 -33.19
C GLY A 4 -13.52 24.42 -32.09
N LEU A 5 -13.94 24.26 -30.84
CA LEU A 5 -13.06 23.96 -29.71
C LEU A 5 -12.98 22.45 -29.55
N THR A 6 -11.91 21.86 -30.06
CA THR A 6 -11.52 20.47 -29.81
C THR A 6 -11.17 20.31 -28.34
N HIS A 7 -12.10 19.80 -27.53
CA HIS A 7 -11.84 19.34 -26.16
C HIS A 7 -11.19 17.96 -26.18
N GLY A 8 -9.97 17.87 -26.73
CA GLY A 8 -9.18 16.65 -26.74
C GLY A 8 -7.88 16.84 -25.98
N GLY A 9 -7.87 16.59 -24.66
CA GLY A 9 -6.61 16.66 -23.90
C GLY A 9 -6.69 16.58 -22.38
N ALA A 10 -7.66 15.89 -21.77
CA ALA A 10 -7.84 15.92 -20.30
C ALA A 10 -7.85 14.55 -19.57
N SER A 11 -7.54 13.42 -20.22
CA SER A 11 -7.78 12.11 -19.57
C SER A 11 -6.59 11.51 -18.80
N ALA A 12 -5.35 11.95 -19.02
CA ALA A 12 -4.16 11.33 -18.39
C ALA A 12 -3.55 12.13 -17.23
N ALA A 13 -3.89 13.41 -17.11
CA ALA A 13 -3.35 14.30 -16.07
C ALA A 13 -3.73 13.89 -14.63
N PRO A 14 -4.97 13.46 -14.34
CA PRO A 14 -5.36 13.11 -12.97
C PRO A 14 -4.63 11.88 -12.44
N LEU A 15 -4.54 10.81 -13.24
CA LEU A 15 -3.82 9.59 -12.84
C LEU A 15 -2.33 9.85 -12.65
N GLY A 16 -1.70 10.61 -13.55
CA GLY A 16 -0.29 11.00 -13.39
C GLY A 16 -0.03 11.81 -12.11
N GLN A 17 -0.95 12.70 -11.72
CA GLN A 17 -0.88 13.45 -10.46
C GLN A 17 -1.06 12.54 -9.24
N MET A 18 -1.95 11.55 -9.33
CA MET A 18 -2.18 10.57 -8.26
C MET A 18 -0.95 9.69 -8.03
N HIS A 19 -0.35 9.15 -9.10
CA HIS A 19 0.90 8.37 -8.99
C HIS A 19 2.09 9.18 -8.48
N ALA A 20 2.10 10.51 -8.69
CA ALA A 20 3.14 11.37 -8.15
C ALA A 20 3.12 11.45 -6.62
N LEU A 21 2.00 11.09 -5.97
CA LEU A 21 1.87 11.05 -4.52
C LEU A 21 2.40 9.77 -3.89
N GLU A 22 2.50 8.67 -4.65
CA GLU A 22 2.89 7.35 -4.13
C GLU A 22 4.26 7.38 -3.45
N GLY A 23 5.31 7.83 -4.16
CA GLY A 23 6.68 7.87 -3.64
C GLY A 23 6.79 8.67 -2.34
N PRO A 24 6.36 9.95 -2.31
CA PRO A 24 6.36 10.74 -1.09
C PRO A 24 5.57 10.12 0.07
N LEU A 25 4.40 9.54 -0.19
CA LEU A 25 3.61 8.89 0.85
C LEU A 25 4.33 7.67 1.45
N LEU A 26 4.91 6.82 0.60
CA LEU A 26 5.66 5.66 1.05
C LEU A 26 6.93 6.05 1.81
N ASP A 27 7.60 7.13 1.42
CA ASP A 27 8.77 7.65 2.11
C ASP A 27 8.40 8.19 3.50
N GLN A 28 7.26 8.87 3.62
CA GLN A 28 6.76 9.35 4.91
C GLN A 28 6.30 8.20 5.83
N LEU A 29 5.70 7.14 5.26
CA LEU A 29 5.37 5.92 6.01
C LEU A 29 6.60 5.22 6.61
N ALA A 30 7.80 5.48 6.06
CA ALA A 30 9.07 4.93 6.53
C ALA A 30 9.95 5.94 7.30
N SER A 31 9.44 7.15 7.58
CA SER A 31 10.21 8.22 8.22
C SER A 31 10.66 7.85 9.64
N ASP A 32 11.83 8.39 10.03
CA ASP A 32 12.55 8.10 11.29
C ASP A 32 12.16 9.03 12.45
N ASP A 33 11.23 9.97 12.24
CA ASP A 33 10.95 10.96 13.27
C ASP A 33 10.42 10.23 14.52
N PRO A 34 11.15 10.26 15.64
CA PRO A 34 10.76 9.50 16.82
C PRO A 34 9.38 9.97 17.26
N PRO A 35 8.44 9.06 17.57
CA PRO A 35 7.18 9.46 18.14
C PRO A 35 7.46 10.27 19.41
N PRO A 36 6.89 11.48 19.58
CA PRO A 36 6.91 12.14 20.85
C PRO A 36 6.32 11.15 21.85
N VAL A 37 7.12 10.84 22.86
CA VAL A 37 6.81 9.93 23.94
C VAL A 37 5.48 10.39 24.54
N ASP A 38 4.45 9.57 24.38
CA ASP A 38 3.03 9.86 24.62
C ASP A 38 2.44 11.00 23.76
N GLY A 39 2.15 10.75 22.47
CA GLY A 39 1.65 11.82 21.60
C GLY A 39 1.27 11.48 20.14
N PRO A 40 0.78 12.49 19.37
CA PRO A 40 0.04 12.43 18.09
C PRO A 40 0.69 11.75 16.87
N LEU A 41 1.79 11.00 17.01
CA LEU A 41 2.44 10.35 15.86
C LEU A 41 1.64 9.16 15.31
N ASP A 42 0.96 8.40 16.17
CA ASP A 42 0.01 7.36 15.74
C ASP A 42 -1.09 7.96 14.85
N ARG A 43 -1.48 9.21 15.14
CA ARG A 43 -2.45 9.93 14.32
C ARG A 43 -1.86 10.28 12.97
N VAL A 44 -0.63 10.80 12.89
CA VAL A 44 0.00 11.11 11.60
C VAL A 44 0.15 9.86 10.75
N GLN A 45 0.61 8.75 11.34
CA GLN A 45 0.73 7.49 10.61
C GLN A 45 -0.64 6.94 10.18
N ALA A 46 -1.66 7.04 11.03
CA ALA A 46 -3.03 6.68 10.68
C ALA A 46 -3.59 7.55 9.53
N GLU A 47 -3.33 8.86 9.54
CA GLU A 47 -3.76 9.76 8.45
C GLU A 47 -2.99 9.48 7.15
N LEU A 48 -1.71 9.12 7.22
CA LEU A 48 -0.92 8.69 6.05
C LEU A 48 -1.48 7.39 5.46
N LEU A 49 -1.79 6.40 6.30
CA LEU A 49 -2.45 5.16 5.86
C LEU A 49 -3.86 5.43 5.32
N ALA A 50 -4.64 6.31 5.94
CA ALA A 50 -5.95 6.71 5.43
C ALA A 50 -5.85 7.40 4.06
N THR A 51 -4.82 8.23 3.87
CA THR A 51 -4.52 8.87 2.58
C THR A 51 -4.12 7.85 1.52
N LEU A 52 -3.27 6.90 1.87
CA LEU A 52 -2.90 5.78 1.00
C LEU A 52 -4.13 4.96 0.61
N ALA A 53 -5.00 4.62 1.57
CA ALA A 53 -6.24 3.89 1.32
C ALA A 53 -7.17 4.65 0.36
N ALA A 54 -7.31 5.97 0.55
CA ALA A 54 -8.11 6.81 -0.33
C ALA A 54 -7.53 6.87 -1.75
N LEU A 55 -6.20 6.95 -1.87
CA LEU A 55 -5.49 6.89 -3.15
C LEU A 55 -5.74 5.54 -3.86
N VAL A 56 -5.53 4.43 -3.16
CA VAL A 56 -5.74 3.07 -3.68
C VAL A 56 -7.18 2.88 -4.16
N ARG A 57 -8.18 3.29 -3.36
CA ARG A 57 -9.60 3.24 -3.77
C ARG A 57 -9.89 4.07 -5.02
N ALA A 58 -9.23 5.22 -5.16
CA ALA A 58 -9.42 6.09 -6.31
C ALA A 58 -8.71 5.58 -7.58
N LEU A 59 -7.56 4.91 -7.43
CA LEU A 59 -6.84 4.24 -8.51
C LEU A 59 -7.54 2.93 -8.95
N GLY A 60 -8.12 2.21 -8.00
CA GLY A 60 -8.58 0.83 -8.19
C GLY A 60 -7.42 -0.14 -8.38
N ALA A 61 -7.72 -1.43 -8.54
CA ALA A 61 -6.68 -2.44 -8.67
C ALA A 61 -5.78 -2.18 -9.88
N ALA A 62 -6.34 -2.07 -11.09
CA ALA A 62 -5.57 -1.95 -12.33
C ALA A 62 -4.41 -0.93 -12.28
N GLU A 63 -4.65 0.24 -11.69
CA GLU A 63 -3.64 1.31 -11.58
C GLU A 63 -2.77 1.19 -10.30
N SER A 64 -3.14 0.38 -9.31
CA SER A 64 -2.38 0.17 -8.07
C SER A 64 -1.20 -0.80 -8.21
N LYS A 65 -1.00 -1.42 -9.38
CA LYS A 65 0.07 -2.42 -9.60
C LYS A 65 1.47 -1.89 -9.24
N ARG A 66 1.78 -0.65 -9.65
CA ARG A 66 3.09 -0.05 -9.39
C ARG A 66 3.32 0.17 -7.89
N LEU A 67 2.29 0.66 -7.20
CA LEU A 67 2.31 0.90 -5.77
C LEU A 67 2.48 -0.42 -4.99
N HIS A 68 1.73 -1.46 -5.37
CA HIS A 68 1.88 -2.80 -4.80
C HIS A 68 3.29 -3.36 -4.97
N PHE A 69 3.84 -3.31 -6.19
CA PHE A 69 5.20 -3.76 -6.47
C PHE A 69 6.24 -3.04 -5.61
N GLU A 70 6.14 -1.71 -5.52
CA GLU A 70 7.05 -0.89 -4.71
C GLU A 70 6.96 -1.25 -3.22
N LEU A 71 5.75 -1.44 -2.69
CA LEU A 71 5.53 -1.88 -1.32
C LEU A 71 6.15 -3.26 -1.05
N CYS A 72 5.94 -4.24 -1.94
CA CYS A 72 6.58 -5.55 -1.86
C CYS A 72 8.11 -5.43 -1.86
N HIS A 73 8.70 -4.59 -2.71
CA HIS A 73 10.15 -4.43 -2.73
C HIS A 73 10.70 -3.75 -1.47
N ARG A 74 9.96 -2.81 -0.87
CA ARG A 74 10.36 -2.13 0.37
C ARG A 74 10.36 -3.05 1.60
N THR A 75 9.67 -4.19 1.56
CA THR A 75 9.75 -5.19 2.66
C THR A 75 11.14 -5.78 2.81
N ARG A 76 11.97 -5.73 1.77
CA ARG A 76 13.35 -6.24 1.75
C ARG A 76 14.40 -5.19 2.09
N ALA A 77 13.98 -3.99 2.50
CA ALA A 77 14.91 -2.95 2.93
C ALA A 77 15.64 -3.38 4.20
N GLU A 78 16.92 -3.01 4.35
CA GLU A 78 17.70 -3.29 5.55
C GLU A 78 17.12 -2.57 6.78
N GLU A 79 16.55 -1.38 6.60
CA GLU A 79 15.98 -0.61 7.71
C GLU A 79 14.63 -1.17 8.14
N THR A 80 14.55 -1.69 9.38
CA THR A 80 13.34 -2.25 10.00
C THR A 80 12.08 -1.38 9.83
N ARG A 81 12.22 -0.06 9.94
CA ARG A 81 11.12 0.89 9.73
C ARG A 81 10.53 0.88 8.32
N LYS A 82 11.36 0.67 7.29
CA LYS A 82 10.89 0.57 5.90
C LYS A 82 10.11 -0.72 5.72
N LYS A 83 10.53 -1.80 6.39
CA LYS A 83 9.78 -3.06 6.45
C LYS A 83 8.40 -2.86 7.09
N HIS A 84 8.34 -2.19 8.25
CA HIS A 84 7.08 -1.85 8.92
C HIS A 84 6.16 -0.99 8.05
N GLY A 85 6.68 0.09 7.48
CA GLY A 85 5.92 0.96 6.58
C GLY A 85 5.38 0.20 5.36
N ALA A 86 6.18 -0.70 4.80
CA ALA A 86 5.79 -1.56 3.69
C ALA A 86 4.70 -2.56 4.08
N LEU A 87 4.85 -3.27 5.21
CA LEU A 87 3.84 -4.23 5.70
C LEU A 87 2.49 -3.56 5.98
N ARG A 88 2.50 -2.41 6.65
CA ARG A 88 1.29 -1.61 6.92
C ARG A 88 0.68 -1.05 5.64
N GLY A 89 1.52 -0.63 4.70
CA GLY A 89 1.08 -0.17 3.38
C GLY A 89 0.44 -1.29 2.56
N LEU A 90 1.01 -2.51 2.59
CA LEU A 90 0.42 -3.69 1.95
C LEU A 90 -0.92 -4.05 2.58
N ALA A 91 -0.99 -4.13 3.91
CA ALA A 91 -2.25 -4.40 4.62
C ALA A 91 -3.33 -3.37 4.24
N CYS A 92 -2.98 -2.08 4.23
CA CYS A 92 -3.86 -0.99 3.81
C CYS A 92 -4.29 -1.12 2.35
N LEU A 93 -3.41 -1.55 1.44
CA LEU A 93 -3.73 -1.72 0.03
C LEU A 93 -4.73 -2.86 -0.17
N TYR A 94 -4.52 -4.01 0.46
CA TYR A 94 -5.44 -5.14 0.35
C TYR A 94 -6.81 -4.83 0.97
N ASP A 95 -6.84 -4.18 2.14
CA ASP A 95 -8.09 -3.72 2.75
C ASP A 95 -8.84 -2.72 1.85
N ALA A 96 -8.11 -1.77 1.23
CA ALA A 96 -8.70 -0.78 0.36
C ALA A 96 -9.24 -1.34 -0.96
N LEU A 97 -8.63 -2.42 -1.49
CA LEU A 97 -9.07 -3.07 -2.74
C LEU A 97 -10.13 -4.15 -2.51
N GLY A 98 -10.20 -4.74 -1.31
CA GLY A 98 -11.05 -5.90 -1.05
C GLY A 98 -10.76 -7.04 -2.02
N ALA A 99 -11.81 -7.65 -2.59
CA ALA A 99 -11.70 -8.79 -3.51
C ALA A 99 -10.82 -8.51 -4.75
N ASP A 100 -10.78 -7.26 -5.24
CA ASP A 100 -9.91 -6.92 -6.37
C ASP A 100 -8.42 -7.04 -6.02
N GLY A 101 -8.08 -7.04 -4.73
CA GLY A 101 -6.73 -7.29 -4.22
C GLY A 101 -6.21 -8.70 -4.52
N LEU A 102 -7.09 -9.68 -4.81
CA LEU A 102 -6.71 -11.06 -5.17
C LEU A 102 -5.72 -11.13 -6.32
N LEU A 103 -5.79 -10.17 -7.25
CA LEU A 103 -4.88 -10.02 -8.39
C LEU A 103 -3.40 -9.95 -7.96
N TYR A 104 -3.12 -9.54 -6.74
CA TYR A 104 -1.77 -9.27 -6.23
C TYR A 104 -1.27 -10.26 -5.20
N VAL A 105 -2.14 -11.13 -4.65
CA VAL A 105 -1.81 -12.02 -3.54
C VAL A 105 -0.63 -12.92 -3.88
N ALA A 106 -0.66 -13.60 -5.02
CA ALA A 106 0.40 -14.51 -5.45
C ALA A 106 1.77 -13.83 -5.56
N GLU A 107 1.79 -12.53 -5.90
CA GLU A 107 3.01 -11.73 -5.98
C GLU A 107 3.51 -11.33 -4.59
N ALA A 108 2.63 -10.99 -3.64
CA ALA A 108 3.04 -10.60 -2.28
C ALA A 108 3.48 -11.78 -1.40
N VAL A 109 2.88 -12.97 -1.55
CA VAL A 109 3.18 -14.15 -0.73
C VAL A 109 4.67 -14.41 -0.52
N PRO A 110 5.54 -14.48 -1.56
CA PRO A 110 6.97 -14.72 -1.34
C PRO A 110 7.66 -13.65 -0.48
N PHE A 111 7.28 -12.37 -0.63
CA PHE A 111 7.84 -11.27 0.15
C PHE A 111 7.39 -11.32 1.61
N VAL A 112 6.12 -11.62 1.85
CA VAL A 112 5.57 -11.69 3.21
C VAL A 112 6.10 -12.93 3.94
N SER A 113 6.22 -14.07 3.26
CA SER A 113 6.80 -15.30 3.81
C SER A 113 8.25 -15.11 4.25
N GLU A 114 9.07 -14.37 3.50
CA GLU A 114 10.44 -14.04 3.90
C GLU A 114 10.47 -13.27 5.24
N LEU A 115 9.54 -12.33 5.43
CA LEU A 115 9.47 -11.53 6.66
C LEU A 115 8.87 -12.26 7.88
N MET A 116 8.16 -13.37 7.68
CA MET A 116 7.71 -14.20 8.80
C MET A 116 8.89 -14.81 9.57
N GLU A 117 10.08 -14.85 8.96
CA GLU A 117 11.34 -15.33 9.56
C GLU A 117 12.30 -14.19 9.93
N ASP A 118 11.87 -12.92 9.87
CA ASP A 118 12.72 -11.75 10.15
C ASP A 118 13.33 -11.78 11.57
N ALA A 119 14.50 -11.18 11.79
CA ALA A 119 15.12 -11.12 13.11
C ALA A 119 14.29 -10.26 14.10
N GLU A 120 13.63 -9.21 13.62
CA GLU A 120 12.83 -8.32 14.43
C GLU A 120 11.46 -8.92 14.73
N ALA A 121 11.12 -9.05 16.02
CA ALA A 121 9.89 -9.71 16.43
C ALA A 121 8.62 -8.98 15.95
N ALA A 122 8.64 -7.65 15.98
CA ALA A 122 7.52 -6.84 15.54
C ALA A 122 7.24 -7.01 14.04
N VAL A 123 8.29 -7.07 13.22
CA VAL A 123 8.17 -7.31 11.76
C VAL A 123 7.58 -8.69 11.49
N ARG A 124 8.07 -9.73 12.18
CA ARG A 124 7.49 -11.08 12.06
C ARG A 124 6.01 -11.11 12.39
N THR A 125 5.60 -10.45 13.48
CA THR A 125 4.19 -10.40 13.90
C THR A 125 3.32 -9.73 12.84
N GLU A 126 3.73 -8.58 12.33
CA GLU A 126 2.98 -7.86 11.27
C GLU A 126 2.93 -8.69 9.97
N ALA A 127 4.01 -9.39 9.60
CA ALA A 127 4.03 -10.27 8.42
C ALA A 127 3.08 -11.47 8.57
N LEU A 128 3.04 -12.10 9.75
CA LEU A 128 2.10 -13.19 10.04
C LEU A 128 0.64 -12.72 9.99
N GLU A 129 0.34 -11.51 10.47
CA GLU A 129 -1.00 -10.92 10.40
C GLU A 129 -1.42 -10.61 8.96
N LEU A 130 -0.51 -10.04 8.18
CA LEU A 130 -0.73 -9.81 6.76
C LEU A 130 -0.97 -11.12 6.02
N MET A 131 -0.14 -12.15 6.24
CA MET A 131 -0.30 -13.46 5.59
C MET A 131 -1.70 -14.06 5.85
N ARG A 132 -2.16 -14.04 7.11
CA ARG A 132 -3.51 -14.49 7.47
C ARG A 132 -4.59 -13.70 6.73
N SER A 133 -4.38 -12.40 6.54
CA SER A 133 -5.32 -11.55 5.81
C SER A 133 -5.35 -11.88 4.31
N LEU A 134 -4.21 -12.23 3.71
CA LEU A 134 -4.13 -12.68 2.32
C LEU A 134 -4.80 -14.04 2.11
N GLU A 135 -4.63 -14.96 3.08
CA GLU A 135 -5.28 -16.28 3.07
C GLU A 135 -6.80 -16.12 3.16
N ALA A 136 -7.31 -15.35 4.13
CA ALA A 136 -8.72 -15.05 4.27
C ALA A 136 -9.31 -14.39 3.02
N LEU A 137 -8.62 -13.40 2.43
CA LEU A 137 -9.05 -12.77 1.19
C LEU A 137 -9.18 -13.79 0.06
N SER A 138 -8.23 -14.72 -0.03
CA SER A 138 -8.24 -15.80 -1.02
C SER A 138 -9.45 -16.71 -0.84
N GLU A 139 -9.73 -17.15 0.40
CA GLU A 139 -10.88 -17.98 0.72
C GLU A 139 -12.21 -17.30 0.36
N GLU A 140 -12.40 -16.04 0.77
CA GLU A 140 -13.60 -15.25 0.45
C GLU A 140 -13.81 -15.08 -1.07
N GLY A 141 -12.72 -14.96 -1.82
CA GLY A 141 -12.75 -14.84 -3.28
C GLY A 141 -13.20 -16.10 -4.02
N PHE A 142 -13.04 -17.29 -3.41
CA PHE A 142 -13.47 -18.57 -3.98
C PHE A 142 -14.91 -18.95 -3.61
N ASP A 143 -15.47 -18.32 -2.58
CA ASP A 143 -16.84 -18.58 -2.08
C ASP A 143 -17.94 -17.72 -2.77
N MET A 144 -17.58 -16.82 -3.70
CA MET A 144 -18.49 -15.98 -4.50
C MET A 144 -18.70 -16.48 -5.93
#